data_AF-A0A1S3IJV8-F1
#
_entry.id   AF-A0A1S3IJV8-F1
#
_cell.length_a   1.000
_cell.length_b   1.000
_cell.length_c   1.000
_cell.angle_alpha   90.00
_cell.angle_beta   90.00
_cell.angle_gamma   90.00
#
_symmetry.space_group_name_H-M   'P 1'
#
loop_
_entity.id
_entity.type
_entity.pdbx_description
1 polymer ?
#
loop_
_entity_poly.entity_id
_entity_poly.type
_entity_poly.pdbx_seq_one_letter_code
_entity_poly.pdbx_strand_id
1 'polypeptide(L)'
;MFIILDLDMLVCARTAPQNSFRNPVERIMSIINLSLQAIGIMREKMSPDMEKLFESVSTMKDARAIAEKNPGLKQAIVESTEPVRDMLNMLLQRLSLKNEPFSTVQPATDLEVEEMWNLILIVDKTITMTDTTKVKLQTKTDLLAFMGHCCVSRHYFFTVKKCGVEGCTLCKKPRLPAEVFSQLNNFPDPVLDSTGEHYKPFSEVYGSETDESARPSLKVSRTTGHGMPFTPNAENTRGVVKCLDCNKPRTVHSQRALSAENNRQMAALKEEAMYTCGIAWIPEAHPLRDICFVSRALSCATAVEVYYFSARMKSRVLTVLPLVCWKCGETDTLPIPREKLEQFQSIHPVCQVCKAAGVEERTRVKRKIKRRREETDEN
;
A
#
# COMPACT_ATOMS: atom_id res chain seq x y z
N MET A 1 1.79 -19.53 7.32
CA MET A 1 0.56 -20.31 7.59
C MET A 1 0.44 -21.55 6.71
N PHE A 2 0.35 -21.43 5.38
CA PHE A 2 0.20 -22.57 4.45
C PHE A 2 1.17 -23.74 4.71
N ILE A 3 2.47 -23.46 4.76
CA ILE A 3 3.51 -24.49 4.96
C ILE A 3 3.47 -25.08 6.37
N ILE A 4 3.29 -24.23 7.39
CA ILE A 4 3.36 -24.60 8.81
C ILE A 4 2.21 -25.54 9.18
N LEU A 5 1.00 -25.20 8.75
CA LEU A 5 -0.19 -25.99 9.01
C LEU A 5 -0.36 -27.15 8.02
N ASP A 6 0.58 -27.29 7.08
CA ASP A 6 0.55 -28.24 5.97
C ASP A 6 -0.84 -28.27 5.30
N LEU A 7 -1.30 -27.10 4.87
CA LEU A 7 -2.60 -26.94 4.22
C LEU A 7 -2.51 -27.40 2.76
N ASP A 8 -3.60 -27.98 2.25
CA ASP A 8 -3.68 -28.29 0.81
C ASP A 8 -4.07 -27.08 -0.04
N MET A 9 -4.76 -26.11 0.58
CA MET A 9 -5.08 -24.83 -0.01
C MET A 9 -5.26 -23.75 1.07
N LEU A 10 -4.83 -22.52 0.75
CA LEU A 10 -5.06 -21.32 1.51
C LEU A 10 -5.63 -20.25 0.58
N VAL A 11 -6.74 -19.62 0.96
CA VAL A 11 -7.32 -18.49 0.24
C VAL A 11 -7.38 -17.28 1.17
N CYS A 12 -6.66 -16.23 0.78
CA CYS A 12 -6.70 -14.93 1.43
C CYS A 12 -7.45 -13.96 0.51
N ALA A 13 -8.74 -13.72 0.77
CA ALA A 13 -9.55 -12.81 -0.03
C ALA A 13 -9.90 -11.53 0.73
N ARG A 14 -9.96 -10.41 -0.01
CA ARG A 14 -10.47 -9.12 0.43
C ARG A 14 -11.93 -9.01 0.00
N THR A 15 -12.81 -8.80 0.95
CA THR A 15 -14.21 -8.45 0.67
C THR A 15 -14.33 -6.97 0.33
N ALA A 16 -15.43 -6.58 -0.33
CA ALA A 16 -15.65 -5.20 -0.73
C ALA A 16 -15.59 -4.24 0.47
N PRO A 17 -14.78 -3.16 0.42
CA PRO A 17 -14.77 -2.16 1.48
C PRO A 17 -16.13 -1.44 1.54
N GLN A 18 -16.46 -0.90 2.71
CA GLN A 18 -17.69 -0.11 2.99
C GLN A 18 -19.02 -0.88 3.10
N ASN A 19 -19.00 -2.22 3.17
CA ASN A 19 -20.16 -3.03 3.62
C ASN A 19 -19.90 -3.70 4.97
N SER A 20 -19.23 -2.98 5.87
CA SER A 20 -18.83 -3.40 7.22
C SER A 20 -19.96 -4.07 8.01
N PHE A 21 -21.19 -3.57 7.86
CA PHE A 21 -22.40 -4.11 8.49
C PHE A 21 -22.71 -5.57 8.11
N ARG A 22 -22.31 -6.01 6.91
CA ARG A 22 -22.40 -7.41 6.47
C ARG A 22 -21.19 -8.24 6.85
N ASN A 23 -20.04 -7.63 7.12
CA ASN A 23 -18.81 -8.33 7.50
C ASN A 23 -18.85 -8.67 9.00
N PRO A 24 -18.94 -9.95 9.40
CA PRO A 24 -18.94 -10.34 10.81
C PRO A 24 -17.70 -9.87 11.57
N VAL A 25 -16.55 -9.78 10.88
CA VAL A 25 -15.28 -9.30 11.46
C VAL A 25 -15.35 -7.81 11.79
N GLU A 26 -16.07 -7.01 11.01
CA GLU A 26 -16.20 -5.57 11.28
C GLU A 26 -17.31 -5.25 12.28
N ARG A 27 -18.23 -6.19 12.56
CA ARG A 27 -19.23 -6.02 13.63
C ARG A 27 -18.61 -5.93 15.02
N ILE A 28 -17.41 -6.50 15.22
CA ILE A 28 -16.71 -6.35 16.50
C ILE A 28 -16.24 -4.91 16.71
N MET A 29 -15.99 -4.15 15.64
CA MET A 29 -15.47 -2.78 15.72
C MET A 29 -16.47 -1.83 16.37
N SER A 30 -17.78 -1.99 16.12
CA SER A 30 -18.78 -1.15 16.79
C SER A 30 -18.84 -1.40 18.30
N ILE A 31 -18.59 -2.63 18.74
CA ILE A 31 -18.53 -2.99 20.16
C ILE A 31 -17.23 -2.47 20.78
N ILE A 32 -16.08 -2.63 20.11
CA ILE A 32 -14.80 -2.06 20.53
C ILE A 32 -14.93 -0.55 20.73
N ASN A 33 -15.58 0.15 19.78
CA ASN A 33 -15.79 1.59 19.87
C ASN A 33 -16.55 2.01 21.14
N LEU A 34 -17.45 1.18 21.69
CA LEU A 34 -18.15 1.49 22.95
C LEU A 34 -17.17 1.66 24.11
N SER A 35 -16.11 0.84 24.18
CA SER A 35 -15.08 0.96 25.20
C SER A 35 -14.20 2.20 25.05
N LEU A 36 -14.19 2.81 23.87
CA LEU A 36 -13.36 3.97 23.53
C LEU A 36 -14.16 5.28 23.49
N GLN A 37 -15.47 5.24 23.73
CA GLN A 37 -16.31 6.45 23.74
C GLN A 37 -15.86 7.41 24.82
N ALA A 38 -15.64 8.67 24.44
CA ALA A 38 -15.20 9.75 25.31
C ALA A 38 -13.84 9.52 26.03
N ILE A 39 -13.00 8.62 25.49
CA ILE A 39 -11.66 8.38 26.02
C ILE A 39 -10.63 9.16 25.18
N GLY A 40 -9.87 10.03 25.85
CA GLY A 40 -8.63 10.58 25.32
C GLY A 40 -7.46 9.73 25.77
N ILE A 41 -6.58 9.34 24.83
CA ILE A 41 -5.38 8.57 25.13
C ILE A 41 -4.14 9.45 24.99
N MET A 42 -3.26 9.38 25.99
CA MET A 42 -1.96 10.03 25.98
C MET A 42 -0.99 9.17 26.77
N ARG A 43 0.17 8.86 26.18
CA ARG A 43 1.25 8.18 26.89
C ARG A 43 1.71 9.02 28.08
N GLU A 44 2.28 8.37 29.08
CA GLU A 44 2.98 9.09 30.14
C GLU A 44 4.20 9.83 29.58
N LYS A 45 4.64 10.86 30.30
CA LYS A 45 5.88 11.53 29.96
C LYS A 45 7.06 10.64 30.33
N MET A 46 7.99 10.46 29.40
CA MET A 46 9.29 9.87 29.66
C MET A 46 10.15 10.84 30.49
N SER A 47 11.37 10.41 30.84
CA SER A 47 12.35 11.32 31.44
C SER A 47 12.63 12.52 30.51
N PRO A 48 12.97 13.70 31.07
CA PRO A 48 13.20 14.92 30.27
C PRO A 48 14.20 14.74 29.12
N ASP A 49 15.25 13.95 29.34
CA ASP A 49 16.26 13.66 28.31
C ASP A 49 15.68 12.83 27.15
N MET A 50 14.85 11.82 27.47
CA MET A 50 14.20 10.98 26.45
C MET A 50 13.11 11.74 25.70
N GLU A 51 12.36 12.61 26.38
CA GLU A 51 11.40 13.51 25.73
C GLU A 51 12.09 14.43 24.73
N LYS A 52 13.19 15.05 25.13
CA LYS A 52 13.97 15.93 24.24
C LYS A 52 14.51 15.19 23.01
N LEU A 53 14.93 13.94 23.17
CA LEU A 53 15.31 13.09 22.03
C LEU A 53 14.11 12.81 21.12
N PHE A 54 12.95 12.53 21.70
CA PHE A 54 11.73 12.16 20.99
C PHE A 54 11.01 13.35 20.33
N GLU A 55 11.17 14.58 20.82
CA GLU A 55 10.61 15.81 20.23
C GLU A 55 10.99 16.00 18.75
N SER A 56 12.19 15.52 18.37
CA SER A 56 12.69 15.61 17.00
C SER A 56 12.16 14.53 16.05
N VAL A 57 11.38 13.58 16.56
CA VAL A 57 10.86 12.42 15.81
C VAL A 57 9.61 12.81 15.04
N SER A 58 9.67 12.78 13.72
CA SER A 58 8.52 13.03 12.84
C SER A 58 7.95 11.75 12.22
N THR A 59 8.74 10.68 12.17
CA THR A 59 8.35 9.39 11.58
C THR A 59 8.86 8.22 12.41
N MET A 60 8.24 7.04 12.24
CA MET A 60 8.73 5.79 12.84
C MET A 60 10.14 5.41 12.38
N LYS A 61 10.59 5.89 11.21
CA LYS A 61 11.97 5.68 10.75
C LYS A 61 12.95 6.51 11.58
N ASP A 62 12.60 7.76 11.86
CA ASP A 62 13.40 8.64 12.71
C ASP A 62 13.47 8.08 14.14
N ALA A 63 12.33 7.61 14.67
CA ALA A 63 12.26 6.97 15.98
C ALA A 63 13.26 5.81 16.11
N ARG A 64 13.27 4.91 15.11
CA ARG A 64 14.20 3.76 15.07
C ARG A 64 15.67 4.21 15.00
N ALA A 65 15.98 5.18 14.13
CA ALA A 65 17.35 5.68 13.98
C ALA A 65 17.89 6.38 15.24
N ILE A 66 17.03 7.05 16.01
CA ILE A 66 17.41 7.65 17.29
C ILE A 66 17.55 6.57 18.37
N ALA A 67 16.66 5.57 18.38
CA ALA A 67 16.72 4.45 19.32
C ALA A 67 17.97 3.59 19.14
N GLU A 68 18.45 3.39 17.90
CA GLU A 68 19.73 2.72 17.62
C GLU A 68 20.92 3.43 18.29
N LYS A 69 20.88 4.76 18.37
CA LYS A 69 21.92 5.58 19.03
C LYS A 69 21.71 5.71 20.53
N ASN A 70 20.50 5.45 21.02
CA ASN A 70 20.09 5.64 22.41
C ASN A 70 19.33 4.40 22.90
N PRO A 71 20.05 3.36 23.37
CA PRO A 71 19.44 2.06 23.72
C PRO A 71 18.30 2.15 24.75
N GLY A 72 18.34 3.13 25.65
CA GLY A 72 17.29 3.36 26.64
C GLY A 72 15.97 3.92 26.08
N LEU A 73 15.96 4.48 24.87
CA LEU A 73 14.76 5.10 24.30
C LEU A 73 13.68 4.06 23.98
N LYS A 74 14.05 2.86 23.51
CA LYS A 74 13.09 1.77 23.25
C LYS A 74 12.31 1.43 24.52
N GLN A 75 13.04 1.23 25.62
CA GLN A 75 12.46 0.87 26.91
C GLN A 75 11.60 2.01 27.48
N ALA A 76 12.09 3.25 27.42
CA ALA A 76 11.33 4.42 27.89
C ALA A 76 10.01 4.61 27.13
N ILE A 77 9.99 4.38 25.81
CA ILE A 77 8.76 4.43 25.02
C ILE A 77 7.79 3.34 25.47
N VAL A 78 8.25 2.09 25.62
CA VAL A 78 7.41 0.97 26.08
C VAL A 78 6.79 1.31 27.43
N GLU A 79 7.60 1.69 28.42
CA GLU A 79 7.17 2.07 29.77
C GLU A 79 6.17 3.24 29.73
N SER A 80 6.43 4.27 28.93
CA SER A 80 5.51 5.41 28.80
C SER A 80 4.13 5.04 28.25
N THR A 81 4.05 3.97 27.45
CA THR A 81 2.80 3.51 26.84
C THR A 81 2.08 2.43 27.65
N GLU A 82 2.77 1.78 28.58
CA GLU A 82 2.23 0.66 29.37
C GLU A 82 0.94 1.03 30.13
N PRO A 83 0.85 2.17 30.83
CA PRO A 83 -0.38 2.53 31.57
C PRO A 83 -1.61 2.67 30.67
N VAL A 84 -1.42 3.21 29.47
CA VAL A 84 -2.50 3.33 28.47
C VAL A 84 -2.87 1.95 27.92
N ARG A 85 -1.89 1.09 27.66
CA ARG A 85 -2.14 -0.28 27.19
C ARG A 85 -2.90 -1.11 28.23
N ASP A 86 -2.55 -1.00 29.51
CA ASP A 86 -3.25 -1.66 30.61
C ASP A 86 -4.68 -1.16 30.76
N MET A 87 -4.89 0.15 30.69
CA MET A 87 -6.22 0.75 30.69
C MET A 87 -7.07 0.20 29.52
N LEU A 88 -6.52 0.20 28.30
CA LEU A 88 -7.21 -0.33 27.12
C LEU A 88 -7.52 -1.82 27.27
N ASN A 89 -6.59 -2.62 27.79
CA ASN A 89 -6.81 -4.04 28.05
C ASN A 89 -7.98 -4.27 29.01
N MET A 90 -8.01 -3.55 30.14
CA MET A 90 -9.10 -3.64 31.10
C MET A 90 -10.45 -3.24 30.50
N LEU A 91 -10.48 -2.18 29.67
CA LEU A 91 -11.71 -1.71 29.04
C LEU A 91 -12.23 -2.70 28.00
N LEU A 92 -11.34 -3.27 27.18
CA LEU A 92 -11.71 -4.25 26.16
C LEU A 92 -12.21 -5.56 26.78
N GLN A 93 -11.59 -6.03 27.87
CA GLN A 93 -12.01 -7.25 28.57
C GLN A 93 -13.39 -7.13 29.25
N ARG A 94 -13.92 -5.92 29.45
CA ARG A 94 -15.30 -5.70 29.93
C ARG A 94 -16.35 -5.91 28.82
N LEU A 95 -15.92 -5.96 27.56
CA LEU A 95 -16.80 -6.16 26.42
C LEU A 95 -17.08 -7.64 26.22
N SER A 96 -18.24 -7.91 25.61
CA SER A 96 -18.58 -9.24 25.13
C SER A 96 -19.35 -9.15 23.83
N LEU A 97 -19.28 -10.22 23.03
CA LEU A 97 -20.11 -10.40 21.85
C LEU A 97 -20.86 -11.72 22.00
N LYS A 98 -22.20 -11.68 21.98
CA LYS A 98 -23.06 -12.87 22.15
C LYS A 98 -22.73 -13.67 23.43
N ASN A 99 -22.48 -12.97 24.53
CA ASN A 99 -22.07 -13.53 25.82
C ASN A 99 -20.68 -14.17 25.84
N GLU A 100 -19.90 -14.07 24.78
CA GLU A 100 -18.48 -14.45 24.79
C GLU A 100 -17.63 -13.22 25.16
N PRO A 101 -16.91 -13.25 26.30
CA PRO A 101 -16.08 -12.12 26.73
C PRO A 101 -14.87 -11.96 25.82
N PHE A 102 -14.43 -10.73 25.63
CA PHE A 102 -13.20 -10.47 24.88
C PHE A 102 -11.97 -10.87 25.70
N SER A 103 -10.99 -11.44 25.01
CA SER A 103 -9.65 -11.70 25.56
C SER A 103 -8.64 -10.78 24.88
N THR A 104 -7.58 -10.45 25.61
CA THR A 104 -6.44 -9.70 25.09
C THR A 104 -5.24 -10.63 25.04
N VAL A 105 -4.37 -10.41 24.06
CA VAL A 105 -3.13 -11.16 23.88
C VAL A 105 -1.95 -10.28 24.21
N GLN A 106 -0.90 -10.86 24.77
CA GLN A 106 0.34 -10.15 25.00
C GLN A 106 1.04 -9.84 23.67
N PRO A 107 1.83 -8.76 23.59
CA PRO A 107 2.68 -8.52 22.43
C PRO A 107 3.61 -9.70 22.17
N ALA A 108 3.90 -9.97 20.90
CA ALA A 108 4.88 -10.98 20.52
C ALA A 108 6.26 -10.63 21.09
N THR A 109 6.90 -11.62 21.69
CA THR A 109 8.29 -11.56 22.15
C THR A 109 9.26 -11.49 20.98
N ASP A 110 10.48 -10.99 21.22
CA ASP A 110 11.53 -10.97 20.19
C ASP A 110 11.83 -12.38 19.65
N LEU A 111 11.73 -13.41 20.50
CA LEU A 111 11.85 -14.82 20.11
C LEU A 111 10.72 -15.27 19.18
N GLU A 112 9.46 -14.99 19.51
CA GLU A 112 8.32 -15.34 18.64
C GLU A 112 8.40 -14.62 17.28
N VAL A 113 8.91 -13.39 17.26
CA VAL A 113 9.16 -12.65 16.02
C VAL A 113 10.26 -13.34 15.19
N GLU A 114 11.35 -13.78 15.83
CA GLU A 114 12.43 -14.53 15.17
C GLU A 114 11.96 -15.90 14.67
N GLU A 115 11.19 -16.63 15.45
CA GLU A 115 10.57 -17.89 15.05
C GLU A 115 9.66 -17.68 13.84
N MET A 116 8.77 -16.67 13.88
CA MET A 116 7.93 -16.31 12.75
C MET A 116 8.76 -15.95 11.51
N TRP A 117 9.88 -15.25 11.68
CA TRP A 117 10.79 -14.91 10.60
C TRP A 117 11.43 -16.14 9.97
N ASN A 118 11.91 -17.08 10.80
CA ASN A 118 12.52 -18.33 10.34
C ASN A 118 11.57 -19.18 9.49
N LEU A 119 10.26 -19.03 9.66
CA LEU A 119 9.26 -19.70 8.83
C LEU A 119 9.23 -19.18 7.39
N ILE A 120 9.59 -17.91 7.15
CA ILE A 120 9.70 -17.34 5.81
C ILE A 120 10.90 -17.97 5.08
N LEU A 121 12.00 -18.21 5.82
CA LEU A 121 13.23 -18.81 5.28
C LEU A 121 13.07 -20.27 4.82
N ILE A 122 11.96 -20.93 5.17
CA ILE A 122 11.61 -22.25 4.63
C ILE A 122 11.42 -22.19 3.11
N VAL A 123 10.89 -21.07 2.60
CA VAL A 123 10.64 -20.89 1.16
C VAL A 123 11.91 -20.45 0.44
N ASP A 124 12.64 -19.49 1.02
CA ASP A 124 13.86 -18.95 0.43
C ASP A 124 14.79 -18.44 1.54
N LYS A 125 15.93 -19.13 1.69
CA LYS A 125 16.92 -18.84 2.75
C LYS A 125 17.70 -17.55 2.50
N THR A 126 17.62 -16.97 1.30
CA THR A 126 18.35 -15.76 0.94
C THR A 126 17.59 -14.48 1.32
N ILE A 127 16.34 -14.60 1.77
CA ILE A 127 15.55 -13.46 2.24
C ILE A 127 16.14 -12.91 3.54
N THR A 128 16.24 -11.59 3.63
CA THR A 128 16.69 -10.86 4.82
C THR A 128 15.62 -9.92 5.33
N MET A 129 15.69 -9.51 6.60
CA MET A 129 14.74 -8.54 7.17
C MET A 129 14.78 -7.18 6.47
N THR A 130 15.79 -6.93 5.64
CA THR A 130 15.93 -5.69 4.86
C THR A 130 15.21 -5.74 3.49
N ASP A 131 14.71 -6.92 3.09
CA ASP A 131 13.99 -7.16 1.83
C ASP A 131 12.52 -6.74 1.94
N THR A 132 12.31 -5.46 2.24
CA THR A 132 10.99 -4.90 2.59
C THR A 132 10.18 -4.40 1.39
N THR A 133 10.67 -4.55 0.16
CA THR A 133 10.01 -4.06 -1.05
C THR A 133 9.87 -5.16 -2.09
N LYS A 134 8.84 -5.04 -2.94
CA LYS A 134 8.61 -6.00 -4.03
C LYS A 134 9.82 -6.10 -4.95
N VAL A 135 10.52 -4.98 -5.17
CA VAL A 135 11.73 -4.90 -6.01
C VAL A 135 12.84 -5.77 -5.44
N LYS A 136 13.12 -5.69 -4.13
CA LYS A 136 14.15 -6.51 -3.48
C LYS A 136 13.80 -8.01 -3.51
N LEU A 137 12.52 -8.35 -3.46
CA LEU A 137 12.07 -9.73 -3.55
C LEU A 137 12.12 -10.30 -4.98
N GLN A 138 12.27 -9.48 -6.03
CA GLN A 138 12.38 -9.98 -7.42
C GLN A 138 13.69 -10.72 -7.71
N THR A 139 14.70 -10.59 -6.86
CA THR A 139 15.99 -11.28 -7.04
C THR A 139 16.03 -12.64 -6.33
N LYS A 140 14.98 -12.99 -5.59
CA LYS A 140 14.90 -14.18 -4.73
C LYS A 140 14.30 -15.34 -5.53
N THR A 141 15.15 -16.18 -6.10
CA THR A 141 14.77 -17.19 -7.11
C THR A 141 13.81 -18.25 -6.55
N ASP A 142 14.05 -18.73 -5.34
CA ASP A 142 13.27 -19.82 -4.76
C ASP A 142 11.89 -19.31 -4.35
N LEU A 143 11.82 -18.08 -3.82
CA LEU A 143 10.56 -17.39 -3.58
C LEU A 143 9.76 -17.23 -4.88
N LEU A 144 10.39 -16.76 -5.96
CA LEU A 144 9.70 -16.60 -7.24
C LEU A 144 9.25 -17.93 -7.83
N ALA A 145 10.04 -19.00 -7.68
CA ALA A 145 9.66 -20.35 -8.08
C ALA A 145 8.43 -20.85 -7.30
N PHE A 146 8.41 -20.66 -5.98
CA PHE A 146 7.26 -21.01 -5.15
C PHE A 146 6.01 -20.21 -5.52
N MET A 147 6.16 -18.90 -5.73
CA MET A 147 5.08 -18.01 -6.12
C MET A 147 4.52 -18.35 -7.50
N GLY A 148 5.36 -18.73 -8.46
CA GLY A 148 4.92 -19.15 -9.80
C GLY A 148 4.32 -20.55 -9.85
N HIS A 149 4.65 -21.42 -8.90
CA HIS A 149 4.20 -22.82 -8.89
C HIS A 149 2.86 -23.01 -8.15
N CYS A 150 2.75 -22.47 -6.93
CA CYS A 150 1.62 -22.78 -6.04
C CYS A 150 0.67 -21.62 -5.83
N CYS A 151 1.08 -20.41 -6.22
CA CYS A 151 0.36 -19.21 -5.84
C CYS A 151 -0.37 -18.58 -7.02
N VAL A 152 -1.58 -18.10 -6.74
CA VAL A 152 -2.34 -17.25 -7.64
C VAL A 152 -2.52 -15.92 -6.92
N SER A 153 -1.79 -14.90 -7.37
CA SER A 153 -1.95 -13.53 -6.90
C SER A 153 -2.89 -12.78 -7.83
N ARG A 154 -3.98 -12.27 -7.27
CA ARG A 154 -4.93 -11.36 -7.90
C ARG A 154 -5.09 -10.11 -7.05
N HIS A 155 -5.86 -9.14 -7.52
CA HIS A 155 -6.05 -7.87 -6.83
C HIS A 155 -6.86 -8.00 -5.54
N TYR A 156 -7.89 -8.85 -5.55
CA TYR A 156 -8.75 -9.07 -4.38
C TYR A 156 -8.43 -10.33 -3.61
N PHE A 157 -7.60 -11.23 -4.13
CA PHE A 157 -7.24 -12.42 -3.40
C PHE A 157 -5.84 -12.92 -3.71
N PHE A 158 -5.32 -13.69 -2.78
CA PHE A 158 -4.11 -14.47 -2.92
C PHE A 158 -4.42 -15.91 -2.52
N THR A 159 -4.19 -16.85 -3.42
CA THR A 159 -4.43 -18.27 -3.19
C THR A 159 -3.11 -19.00 -3.23
N VAL A 160 -2.90 -19.95 -2.32
CA VAL A 160 -1.85 -20.96 -2.40
C VAL A 160 -2.54 -22.32 -2.46
N LYS A 161 -2.25 -23.12 -3.48
CA LYS A 161 -2.81 -24.47 -3.64
C LYS A 161 -1.66 -25.43 -3.96
N LYS A 162 -1.66 -26.61 -3.33
CA LYS A 162 -0.71 -27.67 -3.71
C LYS A 162 -0.92 -28.05 -5.19
N CYS A 163 0.12 -28.53 -5.85
CA CYS A 163 0.03 -28.88 -7.27
C CYS A 163 -0.52 -30.29 -7.53
N GLY A 164 -0.60 -31.14 -6.50
CA GLY A 164 -1.06 -32.53 -6.62
C GLY A 164 0.04 -33.54 -6.93
N VAL A 165 1.25 -33.10 -7.26
CA VAL A 165 2.39 -33.99 -7.57
C VAL A 165 2.99 -34.55 -6.28
N GLU A 166 3.05 -35.88 -6.15
CA GLU A 166 3.51 -36.54 -4.92
C GLU A 166 4.96 -36.17 -4.53
N GLY A 167 5.85 -36.02 -5.53
CA GLY A 167 7.25 -35.67 -5.34
C GLY A 167 7.57 -34.17 -5.34
N CYS A 168 6.56 -33.30 -5.24
CA CYS A 168 6.81 -31.86 -5.30
C CYS A 168 7.60 -31.36 -4.08
N THR A 169 8.80 -30.84 -4.32
CA THR A 169 9.66 -30.26 -3.29
C THR A 169 9.20 -28.90 -2.80
N LEU A 170 8.36 -28.19 -3.57
CA LEU A 170 7.89 -26.84 -3.25
C LEU A 170 6.64 -26.85 -2.33
N CYS A 171 5.65 -27.70 -2.61
CA CYS A 171 4.38 -27.70 -1.87
C CYS A 171 4.06 -29.01 -1.15
N LYS A 172 4.90 -30.03 -1.28
CA LYS A 172 4.67 -31.38 -0.75
C LYS A 172 3.41 -32.05 -1.35
N LYS A 173 3.20 -33.30 -0.98
CA LYS A 173 2.03 -34.10 -1.36
C LYS A 173 0.75 -33.54 -0.70
N PRO A 174 -0.42 -33.57 -1.38
CA PRO A 174 -1.70 -33.29 -0.74
C PRO A 174 -2.02 -34.25 0.40
N ARG A 175 -2.67 -33.74 1.45
CA ARG A 175 -3.18 -34.54 2.58
C ARG A 175 -4.58 -35.07 2.31
N LEU A 176 -5.38 -34.30 1.57
CA LEU A 176 -6.71 -34.70 1.12
C LEU A 176 -6.62 -35.96 0.24
N PRO A 177 -7.63 -36.86 0.31
CA PRO A 177 -7.76 -37.95 -0.65
C PRO A 177 -7.79 -37.43 -2.08
N ALA A 178 -7.22 -38.20 -3.02
CA ALA A 178 -7.08 -37.79 -4.42
C ALA A 178 -8.40 -37.34 -5.06
N GLU A 179 -9.49 -38.05 -4.78
CA GLU A 179 -10.85 -37.76 -5.28
C GLU A 179 -11.41 -36.42 -4.78
N VAL A 180 -11.06 -36.02 -3.56
CA VAL A 180 -11.47 -34.74 -2.98
C VAL A 180 -10.58 -33.62 -3.49
N PHE A 181 -9.27 -33.87 -3.54
CA PHE A 181 -8.30 -32.90 -4.02
C PHE A 181 -8.50 -32.54 -5.49
N SER A 182 -8.91 -33.51 -6.33
CA SER A 182 -9.20 -33.27 -7.74
C SER A 182 -10.40 -32.34 -7.96
N GLN A 183 -11.30 -32.22 -6.98
CA GLN A 183 -12.45 -31.31 -7.04
C GLN A 183 -12.12 -29.90 -6.52
N LEU A 184 -10.96 -29.72 -5.90
CA LEU A 184 -10.52 -28.44 -5.37
C LEU A 184 -10.02 -27.56 -6.51
N ASN A 185 -10.68 -26.44 -6.79
CA ASN A 185 -10.31 -25.51 -7.85
C ASN A 185 -9.74 -24.22 -7.26
N ASN A 186 -9.03 -23.44 -8.10
CA ASN A 186 -8.58 -22.12 -7.67
C ASN A 186 -9.78 -21.20 -7.39
N PHE A 187 -9.61 -20.29 -6.43
CA PHE A 187 -10.61 -19.26 -6.18
C PHE A 187 -10.76 -18.39 -7.43
N PRO A 188 -11.99 -18.23 -7.98
CA PRO A 188 -12.19 -17.53 -9.24
C PRO A 188 -12.23 -16.01 -9.06
N ASP A 189 -11.85 -15.30 -10.12
CA ASP A 189 -12.07 -13.86 -10.27
C ASP A 189 -13.56 -13.57 -10.55
N PRO A 190 -14.07 -12.35 -10.26
CA PRO A 190 -15.44 -11.98 -10.59
C PRO A 190 -15.70 -12.02 -12.10
N VAL A 191 -16.75 -12.71 -12.53
CA VAL A 191 -17.15 -12.81 -13.94
C VAL A 191 -18.51 -12.14 -14.13
N LEU A 192 -18.65 -11.29 -15.14
CA LEU A 192 -19.93 -10.67 -15.47
C LEU A 192 -20.88 -11.68 -16.14
N ASP A 193 -22.17 -11.51 -15.92
CA ASP A 193 -23.20 -12.23 -16.66
C ASP A 193 -23.30 -11.71 -18.12
N SER A 194 -24.25 -12.27 -18.88
CA SER A 194 -24.49 -11.88 -20.27
C SER A 194 -24.97 -10.43 -20.44
N THR A 195 -25.50 -9.81 -19.39
CA THR A 195 -25.97 -8.42 -19.42
C THR A 195 -24.82 -7.43 -19.21
N GLY A 196 -23.75 -7.85 -18.53
CA GLY A 196 -22.63 -6.99 -18.16
C GLY A 196 -22.92 -6.10 -16.94
N GLU A 197 -24.12 -6.18 -16.37
CA GLU A 197 -24.55 -5.38 -15.21
C GLU A 197 -24.30 -6.09 -13.87
N HIS A 198 -24.43 -7.42 -13.85
CA HIS A 198 -24.27 -8.23 -12.64
C HIS A 198 -23.13 -9.24 -12.76
N TYR A 199 -22.68 -9.75 -11.60
CA TYR A 199 -21.70 -10.83 -11.52
C TYR A 199 -22.41 -12.19 -11.45
N LYS A 200 -21.83 -13.19 -12.11
CA LYS A 200 -22.31 -14.58 -12.04
C LYS A 200 -22.17 -15.14 -10.61
N PRO A 201 -23.08 -16.03 -10.16
CA PRO A 201 -22.95 -16.75 -8.90
C PRO A 201 -21.66 -17.58 -8.83
N PHE A 202 -21.07 -17.70 -7.63
CA PHE A 202 -19.84 -18.48 -7.42
C PHE A 202 -19.94 -19.91 -7.96
N SER A 203 -21.07 -20.58 -7.74
CA SER A 203 -21.31 -21.96 -8.17
C SER A 203 -21.21 -22.16 -9.69
N GLU A 204 -21.46 -21.12 -10.49
CA GLU A 204 -21.36 -21.18 -11.95
C GLU A 204 -19.93 -20.91 -12.45
N VAL A 205 -19.12 -20.24 -11.64
CA VAL A 205 -17.77 -19.78 -12.03
C VAL A 205 -16.68 -20.70 -11.46
N TYR A 206 -16.95 -21.33 -10.31
CA TYR A 206 -15.98 -22.18 -9.63
C TYR A 206 -15.59 -23.38 -10.50
N GLY A 207 -14.28 -23.52 -10.77
CA GLY A 207 -13.73 -24.55 -11.66
C GLY A 207 -13.50 -24.09 -13.10
N SER A 208 -13.95 -22.89 -13.48
CA SER A 208 -13.58 -22.26 -14.74
C SER A 208 -12.28 -21.44 -14.63
N GLU A 209 -11.58 -21.26 -15.76
CA GLU A 209 -10.51 -20.27 -15.85
C GLU A 209 -11.10 -18.85 -15.91
N THR A 210 -10.59 -17.98 -15.05
CA THR A 210 -11.04 -16.59 -14.92
C THR A 210 -9.86 -15.63 -14.90
N ASP A 211 -10.14 -14.36 -15.19
CA ASP A 211 -9.16 -13.28 -15.17
C ASP A 211 -9.66 -12.01 -14.47
N GLU A 212 -8.77 -11.03 -14.34
CA GLU A 212 -9.05 -9.78 -13.64
C GLU A 212 -9.84 -8.74 -14.47
N SER A 213 -10.30 -9.08 -15.67
CA SER A 213 -10.90 -8.10 -16.61
C SER A 213 -12.17 -7.44 -16.06
N ALA A 214 -12.98 -8.20 -15.32
CA ALA A 214 -14.26 -7.76 -14.79
C ALA A 214 -14.17 -7.19 -13.36
N ARG A 215 -12.96 -7.03 -12.80
CA ARG A 215 -12.78 -6.50 -11.44
C ARG A 215 -13.29 -5.04 -11.35
N PRO A 216 -14.06 -4.66 -10.31
CA PRO A 216 -14.59 -3.30 -10.16
C PRO A 216 -13.55 -2.18 -10.29
N SER A 217 -12.35 -2.36 -9.70
CA SER A 217 -11.29 -1.35 -9.70
C SER A 217 -10.59 -1.14 -11.06
N LEU A 218 -10.84 -2.02 -12.04
CA LEU A 218 -10.34 -1.87 -13.41
C LEU A 218 -11.31 -1.09 -14.30
N LYS A 219 -12.59 -0.98 -13.92
CA LYS A 219 -13.56 -0.17 -14.66
C LYS A 219 -13.01 1.24 -14.79
N VAL A 220 -12.84 1.69 -16.03
CA VAL A 220 -12.42 3.07 -16.32
C VAL A 220 -13.40 4.00 -15.61
N SER A 221 -12.88 5.04 -14.96
CA SER A 221 -13.73 6.03 -14.32
C SER A 221 -14.78 6.50 -15.32
N ARG A 222 -16.07 6.35 -14.96
CA ARG A 222 -17.18 6.84 -15.80
C ARG A 222 -17.06 8.35 -16.04
N THR A 223 -16.36 9.06 -15.17
CA THR A 223 -16.04 10.48 -15.31
C THR A 223 -14.82 10.70 -16.20
N THR A 224 -15.07 11.25 -17.39
CA THR A 224 -14.03 11.67 -18.34
C THR A 224 -13.33 12.97 -17.92
N GLY A 225 -13.98 13.80 -17.10
CA GLY A 225 -13.41 15.02 -16.53
C GLY A 225 -12.74 14.79 -15.18
N HIS A 226 -11.68 15.55 -14.88
CA HIS A 226 -11.01 15.51 -13.57
C HIS A 226 -11.91 15.99 -12.42
N GLY A 227 -13.02 16.68 -12.71
CA GLY A 227 -14.03 17.09 -11.73
C GLY A 227 -13.59 18.25 -10.83
N MET A 228 -12.58 19.02 -11.24
CA MET A 228 -12.10 20.21 -10.51
C MET A 228 -12.60 21.47 -11.22
N PRO A 229 -12.89 22.56 -10.50
CA PRO A 229 -13.34 23.83 -11.10
C PRO A 229 -12.22 24.62 -11.79
N PHE A 230 -11.01 24.06 -11.88
CA PHE A 230 -9.82 24.67 -12.48
C PHE A 230 -8.92 23.60 -13.09
N THR A 231 -8.02 24.00 -14.00
CA THR A 231 -7.07 23.08 -14.63
C THR A 231 -5.96 22.68 -13.66
N PRO A 232 -5.75 21.38 -13.35
CA PRO A 232 -4.68 20.94 -12.48
C PRO A 232 -3.30 21.20 -13.12
N ASN A 233 -2.35 21.64 -12.30
CA ASN A 233 -0.97 21.90 -12.70
C ASN A 233 -0.02 21.79 -11.48
N ALA A 234 1.28 22.01 -11.72
CA ALA A 234 2.28 21.93 -10.66
C ALA A 234 2.14 23.02 -9.59
N GLU A 235 1.63 24.21 -9.95
CA GLU A 235 1.52 25.38 -9.07
C GLU A 235 0.31 25.32 -8.17
N ASN A 236 -0.71 24.56 -8.55
CA ASN A 236 -1.89 24.32 -7.74
C ASN A 236 -1.88 22.94 -7.04
N THR A 237 -0.79 22.18 -7.15
CA THR A 237 -0.59 20.97 -6.35
C THR A 237 -0.23 21.36 -4.91
N ARG A 238 -0.93 20.80 -3.93
CA ARG A 238 -0.78 21.11 -2.50
C ARG A 238 -0.29 19.93 -1.67
N GLY A 239 -0.39 18.72 -2.22
CA GLY A 239 0.07 17.53 -1.54
C GLY A 239 -0.26 16.27 -2.32
N VAL A 240 -0.14 15.14 -1.64
CA VAL A 240 -0.44 13.82 -2.19
C VAL A 240 -1.26 13.01 -1.21
N VAL A 241 -2.13 12.15 -1.73
CA VAL A 241 -2.83 11.09 -1.00
C VAL A 241 -2.51 9.75 -1.69
N LYS A 242 -2.35 8.66 -0.92
CA LYS A 242 -2.09 7.34 -1.50
C LYS A 242 -3.39 6.59 -1.72
N CYS A 243 -3.54 6.00 -2.91
CA CYS A 243 -4.64 5.08 -3.17
C CYS A 243 -4.43 3.77 -2.39
N LEU A 244 -5.43 3.32 -1.64
CA LEU A 244 -5.35 2.08 -0.87
C LEU A 244 -5.29 0.82 -1.74
N ASP A 245 -5.91 0.87 -2.92
CA ASP A 245 -5.98 -0.28 -3.81
C ASP A 245 -4.70 -0.48 -4.61
N CYS A 246 -4.08 0.62 -5.10
CA CYS A 246 -2.91 0.53 -5.98
C CYS A 246 -1.64 1.17 -5.42
N ASN A 247 -1.67 1.74 -4.23
CA ASN A 247 -0.57 2.42 -3.53
C ASN A 247 0.08 3.60 -4.28
N LYS A 248 -0.42 3.98 -5.47
CA LYS A 248 0.08 5.13 -6.22
C LYS A 248 -0.23 6.43 -5.46
N PRO A 249 0.73 7.36 -5.37
CA PRO A 249 0.45 8.70 -4.89
C PRO A 249 -0.38 9.45 -5.95
N ARG A 250 -1.47 10.09 -5.51
CA ARG A 250 -2.34 10.96 -6.31
C ARG A 250 -2.23 12.39 -5.83
N THR A 251 -2.19 13.34 -6.76
CA THR A 251 -1.98 14.74 -6.42
C THR A 251 -3.27 15.38 -5.90
N VAL A 252 -3.15 16.11 -4.80
CA VAL A 252 -4.21 16.94 -4.23
C VAL A 252 -3.98 18.37 -4.73
N HIS A 253 -5.03 18.98 -5.29
CA HIS A 253 -4.96 20.30 -5.90
C HIS A 253 -5.87 21.31 -5.19
N SER A 254 -5.45 22.57 -5.14
CA SER A 254 -6.27 23.71 -4.74
C SER A 254 -5.90 24.94 -5.55
N GLN A 255 -6.90 25.67 -6.06
CA GLN A 255 -6.68 26.85 -6.90
C GLN A 255 -5.82 27.91 -6.20
N ARG A 256 -6.03 28.09 -4.89
CA ARG A 256 -5.30 29.07 -4.06
C ARG A 256 -4.32 28.35 -3.14
N ALA A 257 -3.42 29.11 -2.53
CA ALA A 257 -2.59 28.58 -1.45
C ALA A 257 -3.48 28.20 -0.26
N LEU A 258 -3.13 27.12 0.45
CA LEU A 258 -3.86 26.71 1.65
C LEU A 258 -3.43 27.57 2.85
N SER A 259 -4.40 27.97 3.67
CA SER A 259 -4.13 28.56 4.98
C SER A 259 -3.45 27.55 5.91
N ALA A 260 -2.85 28.01 7.01
CA ALA A 260 -2.30 27.11 8.03
C ALA A 260 -3.34 26.12 8.56
N GLU A 261 -4.57 26.60 8.77
CA GLU A 261 -5.69 25.76 9.20
C GLU A 261 -6.05 24.69 8.17
N ASN A 262 -6.19 25.07 6.89
CA ASN A 262 -6.50 24.12 5.83
C ASN A 262 -5.38 23.08 5.65
N ASN A 263 -4.12 23.46 5.89
CA ASN A 263 -3.00 22.51 5.88
C ASN A 263 -3.10 21.51 7.04
N ARG A 264 -3.47 21.95 8.24
CA ARG A 264 -3.70 21.06 9.40
C ARG A 264 -4.84 20.08 9.12
N GLN A 265 -5.97 20.58 8.62
CA GLN A 265 -7.11 19.73 8.24
C GLN A 265 -6.74 18.74 7.13
N MET A 266 -5.96 19.17 6.14
CA MET A 266 -5.51 18.27 5.07
C MET A 266 -4.56 17.18 5.60
N ALA A 267 -3.72 17.50 6.58
CA ALA A 267 -2.87 16.51 7.24
C ALA A 267 -3.71 15.49 8.02
N ALA A 268 -4.66 15.94 8.84
CA ALA A 268 -5.57 15.06 9.58
C ALA A 268 -6.37 14.15 8.62
N LEU A 269 -6.93 14.72 7.55
CA LEU A 269 -7.71 13.97 6.57
C LEU A 269 -6.89 12.87 5.86
N LYS A 270 -5.57 13.03 5.68
CA LYS A 270 -4.72 11.98 5.10
C LYS A 270 -4.55 10.78 6.01
N GLU A 271 -4.60 10.98 7.32
CA GLU A 271 -4.49 9.92 8.31
C GLU A 271 -5.86 9.25 8.55
N GLU A 272 -6.94 10.02 8.51
CA GLU A 272 -8.28 9.55 8.86
C GLU A 272 -9.07 8.98 7.66
N ALA A 273 -8.92 9.56 6.47
CA ALA A 273 -9.78 9.23 5.33
C ALA A 273 -9.09 8.30 4.32
N MET A 274 -9.74 7.16 4.11
CA MET A 274 -9.39 6.18 3.09
C MET A 274 -9.64 6.73 1.68
N TYR A 275 -8.65 6.60 0.78
CA TYR A 275 -8.76 7.03 -0.61
C TYR A 275 -8.57 5.88 -1.60
N THR A 276 -9.43 5.82 -2.61
CA THR A 276 -9.28 4.95 -3.78
C THR A 276 -9.35 5.79 -5.05
N CYS A 277 -8.67 5.36 -6.13
CA CYS A 277 -8.68 6.12 -7.39
C CYS A 277 -10.11 6.30 -7.93
N GLY A 278 -10.44 7.53 -8.35
CA GLY A 278 -11.70 7.86 -9.01
C GLY A 278 -12.84 8.30 -8.09
N ILE A 279 -12.72 8.08 -6.77
CA ILE A 279 -13.72 8.56 -5.80
C ILE A 279 -13.42 9.99 -5.34
N ALA A 280 -14.45 10.67 -4.82
CA ALA A 280 -14.25 11.91 -4.07
C ALA A 280 -13.58 11.55 -2.74
N TRP A 281 -12.38 12.06 -2.51
CA TRP A 281 -11.63 11.77 -1.28
C TRP A 281 -12.21 12.49 -0.06
N ILE A 282 -12.64 13.74 -0.25
CA ILE A 282 -13.08 14.60 0.85
C ILE A 282 -14.58 14.40 1.09
N PRO A 283 -15.01 14.07 2.33
CA PRO A 283 -16.42 13.94 2.68
C PRO A 283 -17.21 15.22 2.41
N GLU A 284 -18.50 15.11 2.11
CA GLU A 284 -19.34 16.25 1.73
C GLU A 284 -19.44 17.31 2.82
N ALA A 285 -19.48 16.91 4.10
CA ALA A 285 -19.56 17.83 5.24
C ALA A 285 -18.20 18.44 5.65
N HIS A 286 -17.09 18.04 5.02
CA HIS A 286 -15.76 18.46 5.46
C HIS A 286 -15.40 19.87 4.93
N PRO A 287 -14.78 20.75 5.73
CA PRO A 287 -14.49 22.14 5.31
C PRO A 287 -13.63 22.26 4.04
N LEU A 288 -12.78 21.27 3.78
CA LEU A 288 -11.95 21.23 2.57
C LEU A 288 -12.68 20.77 1.29
N ARG A 289 -13.96 20.38 1.37
CA ARG A 289 -14.70 19.71 0.28
C ARG A 289 -14.67 20.48 -1.05
N ASP A 290 -14.72 21.80 -0.98
CA ASP A 290 -14.71 22.68 -2.17
C ASP A 290 -13.39 23.45 -2.33
N ILE A 291 -12.38 23.12 -1.53
CA ILE A 291 -11.06 23.77 -1.52
C ILE A 291 -10.00 22.85 -2.15
N CYS A 292 -10.02 21.58 -1.76
CA CYS A 292 -9.03 20.58 -2.15
C CYS A 292 -9.68 19.50 -3.01
N PHE A 293 -9.01 19.11 -4.09
CA PHE A 293 -9.55 18.15 -5.04
C PHE A 293 -8.51 17.11 -5.43
N VAL A 294 -8.97 15.87 -5.61
CA VAL A 294 -8.23 14.79 -6.27
C VAL A 294 -8.99 14.44 -7.54
N SER A 295 -8.27 14.18 -8.63
CA SER A 295 -8.91 13.95 -9.92
C SER A 295 -9.83 12.72 -9.89
N ARG A 296 -11.08 12.89 -10.28
CA ARG A 296 -12.07 11.81 -10.41
C ARG A 296 -11.88 10.98 -11.67
N ALA A 297 -11.08 11.47 -12.63
CA ALA A 297 -10.74 10.73 -13.86
C ALA A 297 -9.65 9.65 -13.64
N LEU A 298 -9.14 9.50 -12.41
CA LEU A 298 -8.12 8.52 -12.10
C LEU A 298 -8.71 7.12 -11.94
N SER A 299 -8.00 6.10 -12.41
CA SER A 299 -8.21 4.70 -12.04
C SER A 299 -6.92 4.09 -11.49
N CYS A 300 -7.02 2.90 -10.90
CA CYS A 300 -5.83 2.17 -10.45
C CYS A 300 -4.89 1.79 -11.61
N ALA A 301 -5.37 1.78 -12.86
CA ALA A 301 -4.57 1.55 -14.06
C ALA A 301 -3.81 2.81 -14.53
N THR A 302 -4.30 4.01 -14.18
CA THR A 302 -3.65 5.28 -14.53
C THR A 302 -2.27 5.38 -13.84
N ALA A 303 -1.25 5.75 -14.60
CA ALA A 303 0.08 6.04 -14.09
C ALA A 303 0.07 7.21 -13.09
N VAL A 304 1.18 7.43 -12.37
CA VAL A 304 1.32 8.58 -11.46
C VAL A 304 1.23 9.88 -12.28
N GLU A 305 0.46 10.85 -11.79
CA GLU A 305 0.25 12.12 -12.50
C GLU A 305 1.56 12.85 -12.76
N VAL A 306 1.67 13.54 -13.90
CA VAL A 306 2.88 14.32 -14.23
C VAL A 306 3.08 15.47 -13.23
N TYR A 307 1.99 16.01 -12.69
CA TYR A 307 2.03 17.08 -11.70
C TYR A 307 2.76 16.67 -10.43
N TYR A 308 2.76 15.38 -10.06
CA TYR A 308 3.56 14.85 -8.95
C TYR A 308 5.05 15.16 -9.15
N PHE A 309 5.57 14.83 -10.34
CA PHE A 309 6.97 15.02 -10.69
C PHE A 309 7.32 16.51 -10.84
N SER A 310 6.41 17.30 -11.41
CA SER A 310 6.61 18.75 -11.54
C SER A 310 6.59 19.45 -10.18
N ALA A 311 5.69 19.08 -9.27
CA ALA A 311 5.62 19.63 -7.92
C ALA A 311 6.85 19.25 -7.09
N ARG A 312 7.36 18.02 -7.24
CA ARG A 312 8.62 17.58 -6.62
C ARG A 312 9.79 18.51 -6.96
N MET A 313 9.90 18.95 -8.21
CA MET A 313 10.99 19.86 -8.64
C MET A 313 10.85 21.28 -8.11
N LYS A 314 9.65 21.71 -7.71
CA LYS A 314 9.36 23.06 -7.20
C LYS A 314 9.45 23.16 -5.67
N SER A 315 9.41 22.05 -4.94
CA SER A 315 9.45 22.03 -3.47
C SER A 315 10.80 22.53 -2.98
N ARG A 316 10.91 23.83 -2.67
CA ARG A 316 12.16 24.43 -2.17
C ARG A 316 12.38 24.14 -0.70
N VAL A 317 11.34 24.02 0.13
CA VAL A 317 11.46 23.69 1.56
C VAL A 317 10.09 23.20 2.06
N LEU A 318 10.02 21.97 2.61
CA LEU A 318 9.10 21.45 3.67
C LEU A 318 8.57 20.01 3.48
N THR A 319 8.56 19.46 2.28
CA THR A 319 8.40 18.00 2.08
C THR A 319 8.94 17.63 0.70
N VAL A 320 10.08 16.93 0.67
CA VAL A 320 10.62 16.37 -0.57
C VAL A 320 9.74 15.18 -0.93
N LEU A 321 8.88 15.34 -1.93
CA LEU A 321 8.14 14.21 -2.47
C LEU A 321 9.15 13.15 -2.94
N PRO A 322 9.04 11.89 -2.49
CA PRO A 322 9.99 10.87 -2.86
C PRO A 322 9.97 10.67 -4.38
N LEU A 323 11.13 10.36 -4.95
CA LEU A 323 11.17 9.93 -6.34
C LEU A 323 10.50 8.56 -6.42
N VAL A 324 9.60 8.38 -7.38
CA VAL A 324 8.84 7.13 -7.56
C VAL A 324 8.79 6.71 -9.01
N CYS A 325 8.59 5.42 -9.25
CA CYS A 325 8.33 4.85 -10.56
C CYS A 325 7.08 5.49 -11.16
N TRP A 326 7.21 6.07 -12.35
CA TRP A 326 6.11 6.82 -12.97
C TRP A 326 4.89 5.96 -13.28
N LYS A 327 5.08 4.65 -13.49
CA LYS A 327 4.01 3.71 -13.80
C LYS A 327 3.30 3.19 -12.55
N CYS A 328 4.05 2.75 -11.53
CA CYS A 328 3.48 2.02 -10.38
C CYS A 328 3.56 2.76 -9.03
N GLY A 329 4.33 3.84 -8.91
CA GLY A 329 4.48 4.58 -7.66
C GLY A 329 5.51 4.01 -6.67
N GLU A 330 6.24 2.95 -7.03
CA GLU A 330 7.31 2.36 -6.21
C GLU A 330 8.47 3.34 -5.97
N THR A 331 9.01 3.40 -4.76
CA THR A 331 10.12 4.29 -4.39
C THR A 331 11.49 3.73 -4.78
N ASP A 332 11.62 2.40 -4.85
CA ASP A 332 12.84 1.73 -5.33
C ASP A 332 12.93 1.79 -6.86
N THR A 333 13.38 2.93 -7.38
CA THR A 333 13.51 3.20 -8.82
C THR A 333 14.91 2.89 -9.35
N LEU A 334 15.00 2.50 -10.62
CA LEU A 334 16.28 2.39 -11.31
C LEU A 334 16.91 3.77 -11.52
N PRO A 335 18.26 3.85 -11.54
CA PRO A 335 18.97 5.06 -11.93
C PRO A 335 18.55 5.53 -13.32
N ILE A 336 18.41 6.85 -13.50
CA ILE A 336 18.08 7.42 -14.80
C ILE A 336 19.31 7.30 -15.72
N PRO A 337 19.17 6.75 -16.95
CA PRO A 337 20.29 6.64 -17.89
C PRO A 337 20.91 8.00 -18.23
N ARG A 338 22.25 8.09 -18.22
CA ARG A 338 23.01 9.34 -18.49
C ARG A 338 22.69 9.94 -19.85
N GLU A 339 22.61 9.12 -20.88
CA GLU A 339 22.25 9.53 -22.25
C GLU A 339 20.90 10.27 -22.29
N LYS A 340 19.92 9.81 -21.51
CA LYS A 340 18.60 10.47 -21.45
C LYS A 340 18.69 11.81 -20.72
N LEU A 341 19.53 11.95 -19.69
CA LEU A 341 19.73 13.21 -18.95
C LEU A 341 20.29 14.34 -19.85
N GLU A 342 21.13 13.98 -20.82
CA GLU A 342 21.70 14.92 -21.79
C GLU A 342 20.69 15.34 -22.86
N GLN A 343 19.74 14.48 -23.19
CA GLN A 343 18.78 14.70 -24.26
C GLN A 343 17.46 15.34 -23.80
N PHE A 344 17.06 15.15 -22.54
CA PHE A 344 15.74 15.55 -22.05
C PHE A 344 15.81 16.44 -20.81
N GLN A 345 14.83 17.35 -20.66
CA GLN A 345 14.75 18.24 -19.50
C GLN A 345 14.08 17.56 -18.30
N SER A 346 13.09 16.69 -18.55
CA SER A 346 12.41 15.93 -17.52
C SER A 346 12.34 14.46 -17.89
N ILE A 347 12.69 13.61 -16.92
CA ILE A 347 12.68 12.15 -17.06
C ILE A 347 12.08 11.59 -15.79
N HIS A 348 11.02 10.80 -15.94
CA HIS A 348 10.40 10.11 -14.81
C HIS A 348 10.88 8.66 -14.80
N PRO A 349 11.41 8.18 -13.67
CA PRO A 349 12.10 6.89 -13.61
C PRO A 349 11.11 5.72 -13.57
N VAL A 350 11.65 4.52 -13.76
CA VAL A 350 10.92 3.25 -13.70
C VAL A 350 11.59 2.34 -12.66
N CYS A 351 10.84 1.47 -11.99
CA CYS A 351 11.42 0.44 -11.10
C CYS A 351 11.76 -0.84 -11.88
N GLN A 352 12.59 -1.72 -11.29
CA GLN A 352 13.01 -2.97 -11.92
C GLN A 352 11.84 -3.85 -12.38
N VAL A 353 10.79 -3.95 -11.55
CA VAL A 353 9.57 -4.74 -11.86
C VAL A 353 8.89 -4.21 -13.12
N CYS A 354 8.72 -2.89 -13.22
CA CYS A 354 8.08 -2.30 -14.40
C CYS A 354 8.99 -2.37 -15.64
N LYS A 355 10.30 -2.24 -15.47
CA LYS A 355 11.27 -2.37 -16.56
C LYS A 355 11.25 -3.77 -17.17
N ALA A 356 11.22 -4.81 -16.32
CA ALA A 356 11.09 -6.20 -16.76
C ALA A 356 9.77 -6.46 -17.51
N ALA A 357 8.71 -5.72 -17.18
CA ALA A 357 7.43 -5.75 -17.88
C ALA A 357 7.39 -4.87 -19.16
N GLY A 358 8.54 -4.42 -19.66
CA GLY A 358 8.65 -3.62 -20.89
C GLY A 358 8.30 -2.13 -20.73
N VAL A 359 8.23 -1.61 -19.50
CA VAL A 359 7.99 -0.19 -19.26
C VAL A 359 9.30 0.59 -19.29
N GLU A 360 9.38 1.60 -20.14
CA GLU A 360 10.51 2.51 -20.24
C GLU A 360 10.35 3.77 -19.37
N GLU A 361 11.45 4.50 -19.13
CA GLU A 361 11.38 5.82 -18.49
C GLU A 361 10.57 6.79 -19.34
N ARG A 362 9.77 7.64 -18.68
CA ARG A 362 8.98 8.65 -19.37
C ARG A 362 9.79 9.90 -19.59
N THR A 363 10.11 10.22 -20.83
CA THR A 363 10.87 11.43 -21.20
C THR A 363 9.94 12.57 -21.61
N ARG A 364 10.32 13.80 -21.25
CA ARG A 364 9.59 15.02 -21.60
C ARG A 364 10.56 16.15 -21.93
N VAL A 365 10.20 16.90 -22.97
CA VAL A 365 10.91 18.08 -23.49
C VAL A 365 12.36 17.78 -23.87
N LYS A 366 12.63 17.65 -25.18
CA LYS A 366 14.00 17.52 -25.69
C LYS A 366 14.79 18.81 -25.41
N ARG A 367 16.02 18.68 -24.91
CA ARG A 367 16.94 19.81 -24.77
C ARG A 367 17.34 20.28 -26.18
N LYS A 368 17.28 21.58 -26.42
CA LYS A 368 17.83 22.17 -27.66
C LYS A 368 19.35 22.14 -27.54
N ILE A 369 20.00 21.30 -28.33
CA ILE A 369 21.46 21.35 -28.50
C ILE A 369 21.76 22.66 -29.21
N LYS A 370 22.49 23.59 -28.58
CA LYS A 370 23.06 24.74 -29.29
C LYS A 370 24.05 24.16 -30.30
N ARG A 371 23.76 24.29 -31.61
CA ARG A 371 24.79 24.12 -32.65
C ARG A 371 25.88 25.14 -32.34
N ARG A 372 27.06 24.67 -31.90
CA ARG A 372 28.27 25.47 -31.95
C ARG A 372 28.46 25.80 -33.43
N ARG A 373 28.50 27.09 -33.79
CA ARG A 373 29.09 27.49 -35.07
C ARG A 373 30.53 27.01 -34.99
N GLU A 374 30.90 26.08 -35.85
CA GLU A 374 32.30 25.87 -36.19
C GLU A 374 32.75 27.20 -36.80
N GLU A 375 33.62 27.92 -36.10
CA GLU A 375 34.45 28.94 -36.72
C GLU A 375 35.34 28.18 -37.70
N THR A 376 34.98 28.26 -38.98
CA THR A 376 35.92 28.00 -40.07
C THR A 376 36.99 29.07 -40.01
N ASP A 377 38.09 28.78 -39.32
CA ASP A 377 39.38 29.39 -39.61
C ASP A 377 39.84 28.83 -40.96
N GLU A 378 39.49 29.52 -42.04
CA GLU A 378 40.22 29.43 -43.32
C GLU A 378 41.19 30.61 -43.39
N ASN A 379 42.46 30.26 -43.63
CA ASN A 379 43.62 31.13 -43.86
C ASN A 379 43.40 32.19 -44.95
#